data_AF-A0ABD0YBK1-F1
#
_entry.id   AF-A0ABD0YBK1-F1
#
_cell.length_a   1.000
_cell.length_b   1.000
_cell.length_c   1.000
_cell.angle_alpha   90.00
_cell.angle_beta   90.00
_cell.angle_gamma   90.00
#
_symmetry.space_group_name_H-M   'P 1'
#
loop_
_entity.id
_entity.type
_entity.pdbx_description
1 polymer ?
#
loop_
_entity_poly.entity_id
_entity_poly.type
_entity_poly.pdbx_seq_one_letter_code
_entity_poly.pdbx_strand_id
1 'polypeptide(L)'
;MNWTEESILRFIGVYKERPVLWDANDPNYKLTAKKIDAWSELSKMLNVAVPELKRKMNSLLASYRRERQKAKLEAVRLGTEDAYESSWFAYKSLDFLRDKYQPRPSKHEQEVSPINLFPAVLAPLSLLPSATSAC
;
A
#
# COMPACT_ATOMS: atom_id res chain seq x y z
N MET A 1 12.42 10.99 -27.95
CA MET A 1 11.26 10.13 -28.29
C MET A 1 9.96 10.92 -28.15
N ASN A 2 9.01 10.71 -29.07
CA ASN A 2 7.66 11.27 -28.96
C ASN A 2 6.80 10.34 -28.08
N TRP A 3 6.42 10.82 -26.90
CA TRP A 3 5.57 10.08 -25.97
C TRP A 3 4.10 10.37 -26.27
N THR A 4 3.40 9.44 -26.91
CA THR A 4 1.94 9.50 -27.11
C THR A 4 1.21 9.06 -25.84
N GLU A 5 -0.06 9.45 -25.69
CA GLU A 5 -0.89 9.05 -24.54
C GLU A 5 -0.96 7.52 -24.40
N GLU A 6 -1.17 6.80 -25.50
CA GLU A 6 -1.19 5.33 -25.53
C GLU A 6 0.14 4.73 -25.05
N SER A 7 1.28 5.24 -25.51
CA SER A 7 2.60 4.75 -25.09
C SER A 7 2.85 4.99 -23.61
N ILE A 8 2.35 6.12 -23.08
CA ILE A 8 2.43 6.47 -21.66
C ILE A 8 1.54 5.54 -20.83
N LEU A 9 0.31 5.30 -21.27
CA LEU A 9 -0.62 4.39 -20.59
C LEU A 9 -0.06 2.96 -20.56
N ARG A 10 0.49 2.48 -21.68
CA ARG A 10 1.18 1.18 -21.74
C ARG A 10 2.36 1.15 -20.77
N PHE A 11 3.19 2.20 -20.75
CA PHE A 11 4.31 2.29 -19.83
C PHE A 11 3.88 2.24 -18.35
N ILE A 12 2.82 2.98 -17.99
CA ILE A 12 2.26 2.98 -16.64
C ILE A 12 1.74 1.59 -16.26
N GLY A 13 1.04 0.90 -17.17
CA GLY A 13 0.55 -0.45 -16.92
C GLY A 13 1.67 -1.44 -16.59
N VAL A 14 2.70 -1.49 -17.42
CA VAL A 14 3.85 -2.41 -17.23
C VAL A 14 4.68 -2.03 -15.98
N TYR A 15 4.70 -0.75 -15.62
CA TYR A 15 5.31 -0.26 -14.38
C TYR A 15 4.50 -0.67 -13.14
N LYS A 16 3.16 -0.59 -13.22
CA LYS A 16 2.25 -0.99 -12.14
C LYS A 16 2.42 -2.47 -11.79
N GLU A 17 2.60 -3.34 -12.78
CA GLU A 17 2.82 -4.78 -12.60
C GLU A 17 4.13 -5.13 -11.87
N ARG A 18 5.04 -4.18 -11.67
CA ARG A 18 6.36 -4.39 -11.06
C ARG A 18 6.46 -3.71 -9.70
N PRO A 19 5.90 -4.29 -8.62
CA PRO A 19 5.90 -3.69 -7.29
C PRO A 19 7.30 -3.38 -6.77
N VAL A 20 8.31 -4.16 -7.17
CA VAL A 20 9.74 -3.89 -6.87
C VAL A 20 10.21 -2.47 -7.21
N LEU A 21 9.55 -1.80 -8.17
CA LEU A 21 9.88 -0.44 -8.60
C LEU A 21 9.21 0.65 -7.75
N TRP A 22 8.05 0.39 -7.17
CA TRP A 22 7.20 1.44 -6.60
C TRP A 22 6.67 1.16 -5.20
N ASP A 23 6.46 -0.10 -4.83
CA ASP A 23 5.91 -0.55 -3.55
C ASP A 23 7.03 -0.71 -2.52
N ALA A 24 6.92 0.02 -1.40
CA ALA A 24 7.88 -0.05 -0.31
C ALA A 24 7.69 -1.29 0.59
N ASN A 25 6.53 -1.96 0.49
CA ASN A 25 6.22 -3.18 1.24
C ASN A 25 6.75 -4.43 0.53
N ASP A 26 7.11 -4.34 -0.75
CA ASP A 26 7.68 -5.46 -1.48
C ASP A 26 9.07 -5.84 -0.90
N PRO A 27 9.31 -7.12 -0.59
CA PRO A 27 10.58 -7.55 0.02
C PRO A 27 11.79 -7.28 -0.90
N ASN A 28 11.57 -7.27 -2.22
CA ASN A 28 12.59 -6.99 -3.21
C ASN A 28 12.80 -5.50 -3.45
N TYR A 29 11.96 -4.60 -2.90
CA TYR A 29 12.12 -3.15 -3.06
C TYR A 29 13.48 -2.66 -2.56
N LYS A 30 14.06 -3.30 -1.54
CA LYS A 30 15.39 -2.94 -1.01
C LYS A 30 16.54 -3.46 -1.88
N LEU A 31 16.26 -4.41 -2.79
CA LEU A 31 17.27 -5.04 -3.62
C LEU A 31 17.51 -4.23 -4.90
N THR A 32 18.65 -3.53 -4.95
CA THR A 32 19.05 -2.72 -6.12
C THR A 32 19.17 -3.55 -7.40
N ALA A 33 19.67 -4.79 -7.31
CA ALA A 33 19.78 -5.69 -8.46
C ALA A 33 18.42 -5.93 -9.13
N LYS A 34 17.39 -6.28 -8.33
CA LYS A 34 16.04 -6.53 -8.84
C LYS A 34 15.39 -5.28 -9.46
N LYS A 35 15.71 -4.10 -8.93
CA LYS A 35 15.29 -2.82 -9.55
C LYS A 35 15.95 -2.60 -10.91
N ILE A 36 17.26 -2.89 -11.01
CA ILE A 36 18.00 -2.77 -12.29
C ILE A 36 17.40 -3.73 -13.32
N ASP A 37 17.14 -4.98 -12.93
CA ASP A 37 16.54 -6.00 -13.80
C ASP A 37 15.16 -5.56 -14.30
N ALA A 38 14.28 -5.10 -13.40
CA ALA A 38 12.95 -4.62 -13.73
C ALA A 38 12.97 -3.41 -14.70
N TRP A 39 13.92 -2.48 -14.52
CA TRP A 39 14.11 -1.38 -15.47
C TRP A 39 14.66 -1.84 -16.82
N SER A 40 15.56 -2.82 -16.81
CA SER A 40 16.13 -3.43 -18.02
C SER A 40 15.06 -4.15 -18.85
N GLU A 41 14.16 -4.89 -18.20
CA GLU A 41 13.01 -5.51 -18.85
C GLU A 41 12.07 -4.46 -19.47
N LEU A 42 11.73 -3.40 -18.74
CA LEU A 42 10.93 -2.29 -19.27
C LEU A 42 11.58 -1.67 -20.51
N SER A 43 12.90 -1.47 -20.46
CA SER A 43 13.68 -0.94 -21.58
C SER A 43 13.57 -1.81 -22.82
N LYS A 44 13.68 -3.14 -22.66
CA LYS A 44 13.52 -4.10 -23.76
C LYS A 44 12.09 -4.15 -24.31
N MET A 45 11.07 -4.17 -23.45
CA MET A 45 9.66 -4.26 -23.87
C MET A 45 9.11 -3.01 -24.55
N LEU A 46 9.64 -1.84 -24.20
CA LEU A 46 9.23 -0.55 -24.78
C LEU A 46 10.20 -0.10 -25.88
N ASN A 47 11.34 -0.79 -26.03
CA ASN A 47 12.44 -0.40 -26.91
C ASN A 47 12.92 1.04 -26.64
N VAL A 48 13.04 1.40 -25.36
CA VAL A 48 13.45 2.74 -24.89
C VAL A 48 14.58 2.60 -23.90
N ALA A 49 15.56 3.49 -23.94
CA ALA A 49 16.66 3.48 -22.97
C ALA A 49 16.14 3.66 -21.52
N VAL A 50 16.68 2.86 -20.59
CA VAL A 50 16.43 2.98 -19.14
C VAL A 50 16.49 4.42 -18.60
N PRO A 51 17.51 5.24 -18.91
CA PRO A 51 17.55 6.63 -18.42
C PRO A 51 16.37 7.48 -18.90
N GLU A 52 15.91 7.27 -20.14
CA GLU A 52 14.77 8.01 -20.69
C GLU A 52 13.46 7.56 -20.04
N LEU A 53 13.29 6.26 -19.79
CA LEU A 53 12.15 5.73 -19.02
C LEU A 53 12.09 6.30 -17.60
N LYS A 54 13.22 6.33 -16.89
CA LYS A 54 13.31 6.91 -15.54
C LYS A 54 12.96 8.40 -15.56
N ARG A 55 13.51 9.16 -16.52
CA ARG A 55 13.20 10.59 -16.70
C ARG A 55 11.70 10.80 -16.96
N LYS A 56 11.09 9.99 -17.83
CA LYS A 56 9.67 10.09 -18.14
C LYS A 56 8.81 9.75 -16.93
N MET A 57 9.13 8.67 -16.22
CA MET A 57 8.40 8.28 -15.00
C MET A 57 8.48 9.38 -13.93
N ASN A 58 9.65 9.99 -13.72
CA ASN A 58 9.80 11.11 -12.79
C ASN A 58 8.90 12.30 -13.15
N SER A 59 8.79 12.62 -14.43
CA SER A 59 7.89 13.67 -14.94
C SER A 59 6.41 13.34 -14.71
N LEU A 60 6.00 12.10 -14.96
CA LEU A 60 4.64 11.61 -14.69
C LEU A 60 4.32 11.67 -13.19
N LEU A 61 5.21 11.17 -12.35
CA LEU A 61 5.04 11.22 -10.89
C LEU A 61 4.99 12.65 -10.34
N ALA A 62 5.77 13.58 -10.91
CA ALA A 62 5.69 14.99 -10.53
C ALA A 62 4.32 15.58 -10.87
N SER A 63 3.76 15.24 -12.04
CA SER A 63 2.43 15.69 -12.46
C SER A 63 1.33 15.07 -11.60
N TYR A 64 1.41 13.76 -11.32
CA TYR A 64 0.50 13.06 -10.43
C TYR A 64 0.46 13.69 -9.02
N ARG A 65 1.62 14.01 -8.45
CA ARG A 65 1.71 14.66 -7.13
C ARG A 65 0.98 16.01 -7.08
N ARG A 66 1.16 16.85 -8.11
CA ARG A 66 0.47 18.15 -8.21
C ARG A 66 -1.04 17.96 -8.30
N GLU A 67 -1.46 17.01 -9.12
CA GLU A 67 -2.87 16.76 -9.37
C GLU A 67 -3.56 16.14 -8.15
N ARG A 68 -2.87 15.26 -7.41
CA ARG A 68 -3.34 14.75 -6.11
C ARG A 68 -3.44 15.85 -5.05
N GLN A 69 -2.52 16.82 -5.05
CA GLN A 69 -2.61 17.94 -4.11
C GLN A 69 -3.84 18.80 -4.40
N LYS A 70 -4.14 19.08 -5.68
CA LYS A 70 -5.39 19.74 -6.06
C LYS A 70 -6.59 18.92 -5.62
N ALA A 71 -6.60 17.62 -5.90
CA ALA A 71 -7.65 16.70 -5.49
C ALA A 71 -7.97 16.80 -3.99
N LYS A 72 -6.92 16.78 -3.17
CA LYS A 72 -7.03 16.89 -1.72
C LYS A 72 -7.59 18.24 -1.28
N LEU A 73 -7.15 19.34 -1.87
CA LEU A 73 -7.65 20.68 -1.53
C LEU A 73 -9.12 20.86 -1.91
N GLU A 74 -9.51 20.34 -3.07
CA GLU A 74 -10.91 20.33 -3.52
C GLU A 74 -11.79 19.48 -2.60
N ALA A 75 -11.34 18.28 -2.24
CA ALA A 75 -12.05 17.40 -1.30
C ALA A 75 -12.31 18.08 0.05
N VAL A 76 -11.31 18.78 0.59
CA VAL A 76 -11.45 19.57 1.84
C VAL A 76 -12.45 20.72 1.65
N ARG A 77 -12.45 21.40 0.50
CA ARG A 77 -13.37 22.52 0.24
C ARG A 77 -14.82 22.06 0.11
N LEU A 78 -15.07 20.92 -0.54
CA LEU A 78 -16.41 20.37 -0.74
C LEU A 78 -16.91 19.50 0.42
N GLY A 79 -16.03 19.10 1.35
CA GLY A 79 -16.37 18.19 2.44
C GLY A 79 -16.63 16.74 1.96
N THR A 80 -16.16 16.40 0.77
CA THR A 80 -16.36 15.08 0.15
C THR A 80 -15.02 14.50 -0.26
N GLU A 81 -14.65 13.33 0.30
CA GLU A 81 -13.40 12.63 -0.02
C GLU A 81 -13.37 12.10 -1.47
N ASP A 82 -14.53 11.92 -2.10
CA ASP A 82 -14.66 11.09 -3.32
C ASP A 82 -14.88 11.84 -4.65
N ALA A 83 -14.96 13.18 -4.65
CA ALA A 83 -15.46 13.92 -5.82
C ALA A 83 -14.40 14.39 -6.84
N TYR A 84 -13.11 14.12 -6.64
CA TYR A 84 -12.09 14.65 -7.56
C TYR A 84 -11.75 13.70 -8.71
N GLU A 85 -12.41 13.90 -9.84
CA GLU A 85 -11.98 13.36 -11.12
C GLU A 85 -11.03 14.34 -11.82
N SER A 86 -9.72 14.12 -11.70
CA SER A 86 -8.77 14.87 -12.52
C SER A 86 -9.04 14.62 -14.01
N SER A 87 -8.98 15.69 -14.81
CA SER A 87 -9.04 15.64 -16.28
C SER A 87 -7.78 14.99 -16.91
N TRP A 88 -6.72 14.77 -16.14
CA TRP A 88 -5.47 14.25 -16.69
C TRP A 88 -5.56 12.76 -17.03
N PHE A 89 -5.33 12.43 -18.31
CA PHE A 89 -5.49 11.07 -18.87
C PHE A 89 -4.73 9.97 -18.09
N ALA A 90 -3.58 10.30 -17.49
CA ALA A 90 -2.76 9.34 -16.75
C ALA A 90 -3.08 9.29 -15.24
N TYR A 91 -3.96 10.15 -14.73
CA TYR A 91 -4.27 10.24 -13.31
C TYR A 91 -4.89 8.94 -12.78
N LYS A 92 -5.96 8.45 -13.44
CA LYS A 92 -6.62 7.18 -13.08
C LYS A 92 -5.65 5.99 -13.15
N SER A 93 -4.78 5.97 -14.15
CA SER A 93 -3.78 4.90 -14.34
C SER A 93 -2.70 4.88 -13.25
N LEU A 94 -2.41 6.02 -12.62
CA LEU A 94 -1.43 6.15 -11.53
C LEU A 94 -2.05 6.08 -10.12
N ASP A 95 -3.36 5.87 -10.02
CA ASP A 95 -4.06 5.89 -8.73
C ASP A 95 -3.64 4.76 -7.78
N PHE A 96 -3.03 3.69 -8.29
CA PHE A 96 -2.41 2.63 -7.47
C PHE A 96 -1.28 3.14 -6.56
N LEU A 97 -0.76 4.35 -6.81
CA LEU A 97 0.25 5.00 -5.97
C LEU A 97 -0.38 5.78 -4.80
N ARG A 98 -1.71 5.86 -4.69
CA ARG A 98 -2.42 6.63 -3.66
C ARG A 98 -1.99 6.22 -2.25
N ASP A 99 -1.82 4.94 -1.99
CA ASP A 99 -1.47 4.38 -0.67
C ASP A 99 -0.02 4.65 -0.26
N LYS A 100 0.88 4.82 -1.24
CA LYS A 100 2.28 5.17 -0.99
C LYS A 100 2.44 6.51 -0.26
N TYR A 101 1.47 7.41 -0.40
CA TYR A 101 1.49 8.76 0.15
C TYR A 101 0.53 8.95 1.32
N GLN A 102 -0.03 7.87 1.87
CA GLN A 102 -0.71 7.96 3.16
C GLN A 102 0.36 8.06 4.27
N PRO A 103 0.23 9.00 5.22
CA PRO A 103 1.07 8.98 6.41
C PRO A 103 0.90 7.62 7.07
N ARG A 104 2.00 6.87 7.22
CA ARG A 104 2.00 5.59 7.92
C ARG A 104 1.44 5.85 9.31
N PRO A 105 0.34 5.21 9.74
CA PRO A 105 -0.13 5.38 11.10
C PRO A 105 1.02 4.98 12.03
N SER A 106 1.37 5.88 12.95
CA SER A 106 2.43 5.68 13.93
C SER A 106 2.06 4.47 14.78
N LYS A 107 2.84 3.39 14.68
CA LYS A 107 2.74 2.24 15.58
C LYS A 107 3.31 2.65 16.94
N HIS A 108 2.46 3.11 17.83
CA HIS A 108 2.68 3.11 19.28
C HIS A 108 1.61 2.15 19.83
N GLU A 109 1.89 0.84 19.94
CA GLU A 109 2.33 0.15 21.18
C GLU A 109 1.12 -0.05 22.14
N GLN A 110 0.67 -1.24 22.61
CA GLN A 110 1.27 -2.56 22.88
C GLN A 110 0.22 -3.68 22.69
N GLU A 111 0.59 -4.78 22.02
CA GLU A 111 -0.03 -6.08 22.30
C GLU A 111 0.58 -6.62 23.59
N VAL A 112 -0.14 -6.56 24.71
CA VAL A 112 0.09 -7.51 25.81
C VAL A 112 -0.74 -8.74 25.52
N SER A 113 -0.09 -9.78 25.00
CA SER A 113 -0.66 -11.12 24.92
C SER A 113 -0.72 -11.71 26.34
N PRO A 114 -1.89 -12.13 26.84
CA PRO A 114 -1.92 -12.95 28.04
C PRO A 114 -1.35 -14.33 27.69
N ILE A 115 -0.19 -14.62 28.29
CA ILE A 115 0.45 -15.92 28.30
C ILE A 115 -0.54 -16.96 28.89
N ASN A 116 -0.73 -18.05 28.15
CA ASN A 116 -1.36 -19.33 28.48
C ASN A 116 -1.79 -19.57 29.95
N LEU A 117 -3.06 -19.95 30.15
CA LEU A 117 -3.41 -20.89 31.23
C LEU A 117 -4.66 -21.73 30.91
N PHE A 118 -4.44 -22.86 30.24
CA PHE A 118 -5.18 -24.11 30.45
C PHE A 118 -4.12 -25.23 30.43
N PRO A 119 -4.30 -26.41 31.07
CA PRO A 119 -5.52 -26.96 31.67
C PRO A 119 -5.29 -27.58 33.07
N ALA A 120 -6.37 -27.89 33.81
CA ALA A 120 -6.48 -29.09 34.67
C ALA A 120 -7.76 -29.02 35.53
N VAL A 121 -8.89 -29.46 34.97
CA VAL A 121 -10.01 -29.90 35.81
C VAL A 121 -9.81 -31.39 36.05
N LEU A 122 -9.22 -31.72 37.20
CA LEU A 122 -9.26 -33.05 37.80
C LEU A 122 -10.08 -32.91 39.09
N ALA A 123 -11.35 -33.33 39.04
CA ALA A 123 -12.10 -33.73 40.24
C ALA A 123 -11.39 -34.96 40.86
N PRO A 124 -11.51 -35.31 42.18
CA PRO A 124 -12.83 -35.47 42.81
C PRO A 124 -12.94 -35.42 44.37
N LEU A 125 -14.19 -35.59 44.80
CA LEU A 125 -14.69 -36.40 45.94
C LEU A 125 -14.75 -35.84 47.39
N SER A 126 -15.99 -35.85 47.91
CA SER A 126 -16.42 -36.14 49.31
C SER A 126 -15.98 -35.17 50.43
N LEU A 127 -16.82 -34.69 51.36
CA LEU A 127 -17.77 -35.41 52.22
C LEU A 127 -18.64 -34.37 52.99
N LEU A 128 -19.91 -34.70 53.23
CA LEU A 128 -20.89 -34.09 54.19
C LEU A 128 -20.38 -34.19 55.67
N PRO A 129 -21.02 -33.62 56.74
CA PRO A 129 -22.48 -33.42 56.91
C PRO A 129 -23.01 -32.26 57.79
N SER A 130 -24.34 -32.11 57.70
CA SER A 130 -25.35 -31.80 58.74
C SER A 130 -25.18 -30.65 59.72
N ALA A 131 -26.12 -29.70 59.66
CA ALA A 131 -26.77 -29.17 60.86
C ALA A 131 -28.23 -28.84 60.58
N THR A 132 -29.10 -29.65 61.17
CA THR A 132 -30.50 -29.36 61.46
C THR A 132 -30.62 -28.09 62.30
N SER A 133 -31.59 -27.24 62.01
CA SER A 133 -32.23 -26.44 63.06
C SER A 133 -33.72 -26.32 62.76
N ALA A 134 -34.49 -27.05 63.56
CA ALA A 134 -35.90 -26.82 63.78
C ALA A 134 -36.01 -25.93 65.01
N CYS A 135 -36.75 -24.81 64.88
CA CYS A 135 -37.63 -24.21 65.87
C CYS A 135 -38.56 -23.26 65.11
#